data_AF-A0A382U715-F1
#
_entry.id   AF-A0A382U715-F1
#
_cell.length_a   1.000
_cell.length_b   1.000
_cell.length_c   1.000
_cell.angle_alpha   90.00
_cell.angle_beta   90.00
_cell.angle_gamma   90.00
#
_symmetry.space_group_name_H-M   'P 1'
#
loop_
_entity.id
_entity.type
_entity.pdbx_description
1 polymer ?
#
loop_
_entity_poly.entity_id
_entity_poly.type
_entity_poly.pdbx_seq_one_letter_code
_entity_poly.pdbx_strand_id
1 'polypeptide(L)'
;MDKMSDTKEVYSSDKHSFCDRCESQVGRVFPESELKGTNRQVDNGLHVWAQGYYGGFWDTMPFMGEGPTEFTLCHDCCVWLANEIPALAKEAKGGHGFCGNTEERCCEYASDWDDPNRKKEAV
;
A
#
# COMPACT_ATOMS: atom_id res chain seq x y z
N MET A 1 12.11 41.49 20.87
CA MET A 1 11.05 40.55 21.31
C MET A 1 10.58 39.83 20.06
N ASP A 2 11.37 38.87 19.61
CA ASP A 2 11.06 38.06 18.43
C ASP A 2 9.92 37.11 18.78
N LYS A 3 8.79 37.26 18.09
CA LYS A 3 7.69 36.31 18.15
C LYS A 3 8.14 35.06 17.41
N MET A 4 8.68 34.06 18.12
CA MET A 4 8.67 32.69 17.63
C MET A 4 7.20 32.32 17.42
N SER A 5 6.76 32.25 16.16
CA SER A 5 5.46 31.69 15.85
C SER A 5 5.55 30.20 16.14
N ASP A 6 4.99 29.78 17.27
CA ASP A 6 4.67 28.38 17.56
C ASP A 6 3.54 27.95 16.60
N THR A 7 3.87 27.85 15.32
CA THR A 7 3.09 27.06 14.38
C THR A 7 3.31 25.62 14.81
N LYS A 8 2.42 25.10 15.68
CA LYS A 8 2.29 23.66 15.88
C LYS A 8 2.10 23.06 14.50
N GLU A 9 3.10 22.35 14.00
CA GLU A 9 2.92 21.53 12.80
C GLU A 9 1.71 20.63 13.07
N VAL A 10 0.65 20.86 12.30
CA VAL A 10 -0.52 20.00 12.34
C VAL A 10 -0.07 18.69 11.73
N TYR A 11 -0.02 17.64 12.58
CA TYR A 11 0.29 16.29 12.14
C TYR A 11 -0.57 15.95 10.92
N SER A 12 0.09 15.69 9.78
CA SER A 12 -0.56 15.32 8.54
C SER A 12 -0.36 13.84 8.30
N SER A 13 -1.43 13.07 8.40
CA SER A 13 -1.39 11.63 8.15
C SER A 13 -0.94 11.30 6.71
N ASP A 14 -1.15 12.23 5.77
CA ASP A 14 -0.66 12.19 4.39
C ASP A 14 0.88 12.32 4.29
N LYS A 15 1.53 12.97 5.27
CA LYS A 15 3.00 13.14 5.34
C LYS A 15 3.69 12.16 6.28
N HIS A 16 2.94 11.43 7.10
CA HIS A 16 3.45 10.58 8.17
C HIS A 16 2.89 9.15 8.14
N SER A 17 2.50 8.66 6.96
CA SER A 17 2.24 7.23 6.77
C SER A 17 3.55 6.52 6.45
N PHE A 18 3.81 5.41 7.13
CA PHE A 18 5.06 4.66 7.01
C PHE A 18 4.80 3.19 6.69
N CYS A 19 5.76 2.58 6.00
CA CYS A 19 5.83 1.14 5.82
C CYS A 19 6.15 0.47 7.16
N ASP A 20 5.34 -0.48 7.60
CA ASP A 20 5.51 -1.18 8.89
C ASP A 20 6.76 -2.08 8.93
N ARG A 21 7.36 -2.39 7.77
CA ARG A 21 8.58 -3.21 7.68
C ARG A 21 9.86 -2.39 7.64
N CYS A 22 9.93 -1.37 6.79
CA CYS A 22 11.18 -0.64 6.53
C CYS A 22 11.14 0.83 6.94
N GLU A 23 10.02 1.29 7.53
CA GLU A 23 9.81 2.65 8.01
C GLU A 23 9.90 3.73 6.90
N SER A 24 9.98 3.33 5.63
CA SER A 24 9.94 4.26 4.51
C SER A 24 8.59 4.97 4.47
N GLN A 25 8.60 6.25 4.15
CA GLN A 25 7.36 7.01 3.93
C GLN A 25 6.55 6.38 2.79
N VAL A 26 5.24 6.27 2.97
CA VAL A 26 4.30 5.81 1.95
C VAL A 26 3.31 6.93 1.59
N GLY A 27 2.99 7.04 0.31
CA GLY A 27 2.00 7.98 -0.19
C GLY A 27 0.57 7.46 0.01
N ARG A 28 -0.39 8.34 0.28
CA ARG A 28 -1.82 8.02 0.20
C ARG A 28 -2.40 8.55 -1.10
N VAL A 29 -3.33 7.80 -1.68
CA VAL A 29 -4.00 8.23 -2.92
C VAL A 29 -4.99 9.37 -2.67
N PHE A 30 -5.66 9.37 -1.52
CA PHE A 30 -6.67 10.37 -1.16
C PHE A 30 -6.22 11.23 0.02
N PRO A 31 -6.43 12.55 -0.03
CA PRO A 31 -6.12 13.45 1.07
C PRO A 31 -7.08 13.24 2.26
N GLU A 32 -6.65 13.63 3.46
CA GLU A 32 -7.39 13.39 4.71
C GLU A 32 -8.86 13.87 4.69
N SER A 33 -9.13 14.97 3.98
CA SER A 33 -10.48 15.55 3.84
C SER A 33 -11.49 14.65 3.13
N GLU A 34 -11.02 13.64 2.41
CA GLU A 34 -11.84 12.73 1.59
C GLU A 34 -12.00 11.34 2.23
N LEU A 35 -11.41 11.11 3.41
CA LEU A 35 -11.41 9.83 4.13
C LEU A 35 -12.75 9.54 4.82
N LYS A 36 -13.82 9.33 4.04
CA LYS A 36 -15.07 8.69 4.52
C LYS A 36 -15.21 7.30 3.89
N GLY A 37 -14.50 6.33 4.45
CA GLY A 37 -14.72 4.90 4.15
C GLY A 37 -13.89 4.33 3.00
N THR A 38 -13.16 5.16 2.24
CA THR A 38 -12.11 4.73 1.28
C THR A 38 -10.72 4.75 1.90
N ASN A 39 -10.68 4.76 3.25
CA ASN A 39 -9.49 4.98 4.02
C ASN A 39 -8.44 3.93 3.64
N ARG A 40 -7.23 4.39 3.37
CA ARG A 40 -6.01 3.57 3.31
C ARG A 40 -5.61 3.00 1.94
N GLN A 41 -6.12 3.50 0.80
CA GLN A 41 -5.43 3.22 -0.47
C GLN A 41 -4.05 3.91 -0.47
N VAL A 42 -3.00 3.08 -0.56
CA VAL A 42 -1.60 3.52 -0.59
C VAL A 42 -1.17 3.69 -2.04
N ASP A 43 -0.54 4.83 -2.33
CA ASP A 43 0.11 5.04 -3.61
C ASP A 43 1.38 4.19 -3.67
N ASN A 44 1.46 3.35 -4.71
CA ASN A 44 2.54 2.39 -4.90
C ASN A 44 2.86 1.54 -3.66
N GLY A 45 1.82 0.94 -3.06
CA GLY A 45 1.96 0.09 -1.89
C GLY A 45 0.68 -0.69 -1.58
N LEU A 46 0.66 -1.30 -0.41
CA LEU A 46 -0.45 -2.13 0.05
C LEU A 46 -0.81 -1.76 1.48
N HIS A 47 -2.11 -1.59 1.73
CA HIS A 47 -2.64 -1.59 3.09
C HIS A 47 -3.62 -2.75 3.23
N VAL A 48 -3.38 -3.59 4.24
CA VAL A 48 -4.16 -4.81 4.47
C VAL A 48 -4.82 -4.73 5.82
N TRP A 49 -6.11 -5.09 5.83
CA TRP A 49 -6.83 -5.50 7.02
C TRP A 49 -6.91 -7.01 7.05
N ALA A 50 -6.16 -7.61 7.96
CA ALA A 50 -6.20 -9.03 8.20
C ALA A 50 -7.13 -9.31 9.39
N GLN A 51 -8.21 -10.01 9.11
CA GLN A 51 -8.97 -10.71 10.14
C GLN A 51 -8.57 -12.17 10.09
N GLY A 52 -8.20 -12.71 11.24
CA GLY A 52 -8.10 -14.14 11.43
C GLY A 52 -9.16 -14.65 12.39
N TYR A 53 -8.86 -15.79 12.98
CA TYR A 53 -9.75 -16.55 13.83
C TYR A 53 -8.92 -17.32 14.84
N TYR A 54 -9.58 -17.84 15.87
CA TYR A 54 -8.91 -18.62 16.91
C TYR A 54 -8.06 -19.77 16.34
N GLY A 55 -6.75 -19.72 16.56
CA GLY A 55 -5.80 -20.71 16.06
C GLY A 55 -5.45 -20.60 14.56
N GLY A 56 -5.85 -19.49 13.91
CA GLY A 56 -5.40 -19.12 12.57
C GLY A 56 -4.02 -18.44 12.57
N PHE A 57 -3.55 -18.03 11.39
CA PHE A 57 -2.28 -17.30 11.24
C PHE A 57 -2.30 -15.94 11.98
N TRP A 58 -3.46 -15.28 11.97
CA TRP A 58 -3.76 -14.15 12.85
C TRP A 58 -4.78 -14.62 13.88
N ASP A 59 -4.44 -14.56 15.16
CA ASP A 59 -5.40 -14.84 16.23
C ASP A 59 -6.11 -13.53 16.58
N THR A 60 -6.94 -13.05 15.66
CA THR A 60 -7.86 -11.95 15.99
C THR A 60 -9.16 -12.58 16.45
N MET A 61 -9.64 -12.18 17.62
CA MET A 61 -10.91 -12.62 18.18
C MET A 61 -11.96 -11.50 18.13
N PRO A 62 -12.61 -11.23 16.97
CA PRO A 62 -13.62 -10.17 16.84
C PRO A 62 -14.72 -10.23 17.90
N PHE A 63 -15.11 -11.44 18.31
CA PHE A 63 -16.11 -11.66 19.35
C PHE A 63 -15.63 -11.30 20.77
N MET A 64 -14.32 -11.18 20.98
CA MET A 64 -13.70 -10.65 22.20
C MET A 64 -13.43 -9.15 22.11
N GLY A 65 -13.84 -8.49 21.02
CA GLY A 65 -13.58 -7.07 20.77
C GLY A 65 -12.20 -6.78 20.20
N GLU A 66 -11.44 -7.81 19.80
CA GLU A 66 -10.16 -7.62 19.12
C GLU A 66 -10.40 -7.19 17.67
N GLY A 67 -9.77 -6.07 17.29
CA GLY A 67 -9.85 -5.55 15.92
C GLY A 67 -9.03 -6.37 14.92
N PRO A 68 -9.23 -6.14 13.62
CA PRO A 68 -8.32 -6.67 12.60
C PRO A 68 -6.88 -6.23 12.87
N THR A 69 -5.92 -7.09 12.52
CA THR A 69 -4.53 -6.66 12.38
C THR A 69 -4.43 -5.82 11.11
N GLU A 70 -3.83 -4.64 11.23
CA GLU A 70 -3.64 -3.73 10.11
C GLU A 70 -2.14 -3.61 9.85
N PHE A 71 -1.75 -3.68 8.58
CA PHE A 71 -0.37 -3.38 8.18
C PHE A 71 -0.33 -2.69 6.82
N THR A 72 0.70 -1.89 6.63
CA THR A 72 0.96 -1.01 5.51
C THR A 72 2.36 -1.29 5.00
N LEU A 73 2.49 -1.60 3.71
CA LEU A 73 3.77 -1.88 3.06
C LEU A 73 3.96 -0.92 1.88
N CYS A 74 5.17 -0.41 1.72
CA CYS A 74 5.59 0.22 0.48
C CYS A 74 5.75 -0.84 -0.63
N HIS A 75 5.85 -0.39 -1.89
CA HIS A 75 6.09 -1.24 -3.06
C HIS A 75 7.14 -2.34 -2.82
N ASP A 76 8.35 -1.97 -2.41
CA ASP A 76 9.46 -2.93 -2.28
C ASP A 76 9.20 -3.97 -1.19
N CYS A 77 8.49 -3.59 -0.12
CA CYS A 77 8.08 -4.53 0.91
C CYS A 77 6.91 -5.42 0.47
N CYS A 78 6.08 -4.97 -0.48
CA CYS A 78 5.10 -5.83 -1.14
C CYS A 78 5.78 -6.87 -2.03
N VAL A 79 6.82 -6.46 -2.79
CA VAL A 79 7.64 -7.37 -3.61
C VAL A 79 8.34 -8.40 -2.72
N TRP A 80 8.89 -7.98 -1.59
CA TRP A 80 9.44 -8.91 -0.60
C TRP A 80 8.38 -9.92 -0.11
N LEU A 81 7.18 -9.46 0.27
CA LEU A 81 6.11 -10.35 0.74
C LEU A 81 5.70 -11.37 -0.33
N ALA A 82 5.62 -10.96 -1.59
CA ALA A 82 5.30 -11.84 -2.71
C ALA A 82 6.38 -12.91 -2.94
N ASN A 83 7.65 -12.58 -2.68
CA ASN A 83 8.76 -13.53 -2.72
C ASN A 83 8.72 -14.53 -1.55
N GLU A 84 8.33 -14.09 -0.34
CA GLU A 84 8.22 -14.98 0.84
C GLU A 84 7.00 -15.92 0.77
N ILE A 85 5.92 -15.48 0.11
CA ILE A 85 4.70 -16.27 -0.04
C ILE A 85 4.39 -16.42 -1.54
N PRO A 86 5.06 -17.36 -2.24
CA PRO A 86 4.90 -17.53 -3.69
C PRO A 86 3.46 -17.77 -4.16
N ALA A 87 2.61 -18.31 -3.28
CA ALA A 87 1.19 -18.48 -3.55
C ALA A 87 0.49 -17.13 -3.81
N LEU A 88 0.86 -16.06 -3.10
CA LEU A 88 0.33 -14.71 -3.34
C LEU A 88 0.66 -14.24 -4.75
N ALA A 89 1.91 -14.37 -5.16
CA ALA A 89 2.35 -13.96 -6.50
C ALA A 89 1.68 -14.78 -7.63
N LYS A 90 1.37 -16.06 -7.36
CA LYS A 90 0.74 -16.95 -8.33
C LYS A 90 -0.76 -16.67 -8.52
N GLU A 91 -1.45 -16.33 -7.43
CA GLU A 91 -2.91 -16.17 -7.43
C GLU A 91 -3.35 -14.72 -7.64
N ALA A 92 -2.53 -13.75 -7.23
CA ALA A 92 -2.80 -12.34 -7.49
C ALA A 92 -2.45 -11.97 -8.93
N LYS A 93 -3.35 -11.23 -9.59
CA LYS A 93 -2.99 -10.51 -10.81
C LYS A 93 -2.18 -9.28 -10.40
N GLY A 94 -0.99 -9.12 -10.95
CA GLY A 94 -0.19 -7.91 -10.75
C GLY A 94 -0.99 -6.64 -11.08
N GLY A 95 -0.72 -5.56 -10.35
CA GLY A 95 -1.27 -4.24 -10.65
C GLY A 95 -0.62 -3.58 -11.87
N HIS A 96 -0.93 -2.30 -12.09
CA HIS A 96 -0.37 -1.48 -13.18
C HIS A 96 1.16 -1.61 -13.22
N GLY A 97 1.69 -2.09 -14.35
CA GLY A 97 3.09 -2.52 -14.45
C GLY A 97 4.11 -1.45 -14.88
N PHE A 98 3.64 -0.27 -15.30
CA PHE A 98 4.49 0.79 -15.83
C PHE A 98 4.27 2.07 -15.02
N CYS A 99 5.33 2.57 -14.38
CA CYS A 99 5.28 3.81 -13.60
C CYS A 99 5.46 5.02 -14.52
N GLY A 100 4.36 5.67 -14.92
CA GLY A 100 4.42 6.98 -15.58
C GLY A 100 4.84 6.93 -17.05
N ASN A 101 5.83 7.74 -17.44
CA ASN A 101 6.29 7.90 -18.83
C ASN A 101 7.40 6.91 -19.24
N THR A 102 7.81 6.01 -18.36
CA THR A 102 8.84 5.01 -18.67
C THR A 102 8.20 3.73 -19.18
N GLU A 103 8.77 3.16 -20.24
CA GLU A 103 8.40 1.84 -20.74
C GLU A 103 9.02 0.70 -19.90
N GLU A 104 9.52 1.01 -18.70
CA GLU A 104 10.18 0.06 -17.80
C GLU A 104 9.20 -0.50 -16.77
N ARG A 105 9.31 -1.81 -16.52
CA ARG A 105 8.52 -2.51 -15.50
C ARG A 105 8.97 -2.05 -14.11
N CYS A 106 8.01 -1.80 -13.21
CA CYS A 106 8.32 -1.42 -11.84
C CYS A 106 8.93 -2.57 -11.00
N CYS A 107 8.55 -3.82 -11.26
CA CYS A 107 9.11 -5.03 -10.64
C CYS A 107 8.80 -6.29 -11.46
N GLU A 108 9.28 -7.46 -11.00
CA GLU A 108 9.04 -8.76 -11.62
C GLU A 108 7.55 -9.18 -11.62
N TYR A 109 6.76 -8.64 -10.69
CA TYR A 109 5.33 -8.93 -10.54
C TYR A 109 4.42 -7.91 -11.25
N ALA A 110 5.00 -6.88 -11.86
CA ALA A 110 4.31 -5.87 -12.66
C ALA A 110 3.43 -6.52 -13.74
N SER A 111 2.22 -6.02 -13.99
CA SER A 111 1.37 -6.56 -15.06
C SER A 111 1.44 -5.75 -16.35
N ASP A 112 1.44 -6.46 -17.48
CA ASP A 112 1.54 -5.88 -18.83
C ASP A 112 0.18 -5.32 -19.35
N TRP A 113 -0.75 -4.95 -18.46
CA TRP A 113 -2.03 -4.35 -18.86
C TRP A 113 -1.87 -2.99 -19.51
N ASP A 114 -0.88 -2.21 -19.06
CA ASP A 114 -0.59 -0.88 -19.60
C ASP A 114 0.60 -0.81 -20.53
N ASP A 115 1.09 -1.97 -21.00
CA ASP A 115 2.20 -2.02 -21.95
C ASP A 115 1.83 -1.21 -23.21
N PRO A 116 2.55 -0.11 -23.49
CA PRO A 116 2.26 0.74 -24.64
C PRO A 116 2.44 0.01 -25.97
N ASN A 117 3.21 -1.08 -26.02
CA ASN A 117 3.38 -1.90 -27.21
C ASN A 117 2.23 -2.88 -27.41
N ARG A 118 1.66 -3.41 -26.34
CA ARG A 118 0.45 -4.25 -26.40
C ARG A 118 -0.79 -3.49 -26.88
N LYS A 119 -0.88 -2.19 -26.57
CA LYS A 119 -1.96 -1.30 -27.06
C LYS A 119 -1.83 -0.98 -28.56
N LYS A 120 -0.61 -1.03 -29.14
CA LYS A 120 -0.38 -0.79 -30.58
C LYS A 120 -0.78 -1.98 -31.46
N GLU A 121 -0.74 -3.20 -30.94
CA GLU A 121 -1.10 -4.42 -31.68
C GLU A 121 -2.62 -4.69 -31.70
N ALA A 122 -3.41 -3.96 -30.91
CA ALA A 122 -4.85 -4.10 -30.82
C ALA A 122 -5.64 -3.16 -31.76
N VAL A 123 -4.95 -2.46 -32.67
CA VAL A 123 -5.52 -1.53 -33.67
C VAL A 123 -5.32 -2.07 -35.08
#